data_AF-A0A7S1YFI7-F1
#
_entry.id   AF-A0A7S1YFI7-F1
#
_cell.length_a   1.000
_cell.length_b   1.000
_cell.length_c   1.000
_cell.angle_alpha   90.00
_cell.angle_beta   90.00
_cell.angle_gamma   90.00
#
_symmetry.space_group_name_H-M   'P 1'
#
loop_
_entity.id
_entity.type
_entity.pdbx_description
1 polymer ?
#
loop_
_entity_poly.entity_id
_entity_poly.type
_entity_poly.pdbx_seq_one_letter_code
_entity_poly.pdbx_strand_id
1 'polypeptide(L)'
;LNCPVDQVLLDNNKAYGVRLVDGTILKAKQAVVSNADPYITYNFFGSGNDDETTSSSIPEEFDTYMKETFLSTGEEDEDDNNTGIPDLKSFIHIHAGIDAKGLPDNIPNADFPAQWAVVRDWDVGVEAPRNIVLCSMPSLLDPDL
;
A
#
# COMPACT_ATOMS: atom_id res chain seq x y z
N LEU A 1 -12.09 -1.00 14.11
CA LEU A 1 -10.85 -0.81 14.89
C LEU A 1 -10.28 0.54 14.47
N ASN A 2 -10.11 1.48 15.40
CA ASN A 2 -9.54 2.81 15.12
C ASN A 2 -8.17 2.95 15.79
N CYS A 3 -7.34 1.90 15.66
CA CYS A 3 -6.00 1.82 16.23
C CYS A 3 -5.05 1.34 15.11
N PRO A 4 -4.02 2.12 14.76
CA PRO A 4 -3.06 1.74 13.70
C PRO A 4 -2.28 0.47 14.03
N VAL A 5 -1.78 -0.18 12.98
CA VAL A 5 -0.78 -1.24 13.11
C VAL A 5 0.55 -0.61 13.50
N ASP A 6 1.20 -1.21 14.49
CA ASP A 6 2.54 -0.86 14.98
C ASP A 6 3.59 -1.81 14.39
N GLN A 7 3.32 -3.12 14.44
CA GLN A 7 4.30 -4.14 14.09
C GLN A 7 3.66 -5.34 13.39
N VAL A 8 4.35 -5.93 12.39
CA VAL A 8 4.07 -7.28 11.89
C VAL A 8 4.84 -8.29 12.73
N LEU A 9 4.13 -9.31 13.24
CA LEU A 9 4.71 -10.32 14.12
C LEU A 9 5.16 -11.55 13.33
N LEU A 10 6.42 -11.94 13.51
CA LEU A 10 7.04 -13.07 12.82
C LEU A 10 7.32 -14.25 13.74
N ASP A 11 7.16 -15.46 13.21
CA ASP A 11 7.63 -16.72 13.79
C ASP A 11 8.30 -17.53 12.67
N ASN A 12 9.59 -17.86 12.82
CA ASN A 12 10.38 -18.56 11.80
C ASN A 12 10.23 -17.93 10.38
N ASN A 13 10.41 -16.62 10.28
CA ASN A 13 10.22 -15.81 9.06
C ASN A 13 8.80 -15.82 8.46
N LYS A 14 7.79 -16.32 9.20
CA LYS A 14 6.40 -16.32 8.78
C LYS A 14 5.57 -15.34 9.61
N ALA A 15 4.86 -14.44 8.95
CA ALA A 15 3.92 -13.54 9.61
C ALA A 15 2.74 -14.31 10.21
N TYR A 16 2.51 -14.17 11.51
CA TYR A 16 1.39 -14.81 12.21
C TYR A 16 0.35 -13.82 12.76
N GLY A 17 0.61 -12.51 12.65
CA GLY A 17 -0.30 -11.49 13.14
C GLY A 17 0.30 -10.10 13.10
N VAL A 18 -0.42 -9.15 13.71
CA VAL A 18 0.01 -7.77 13.87
C VAL A 18 -0.20 -7.32 15.31
N ARG A 19 0.68 -6.43 15.78
CA ARG A 19 0.50 -5.65 17.01
C ARG A 19 -0.03 -4.28 16.64
N LEU A 20 -1.05 -3.81 17.35
CA LEU A 20 -1.55 -2.45 17.23
C LEU A 20 -0.81 -1.53 18.20
N VAL A 21 -0.88 -0.22 17.98
CA VAL A 21 -0.21 0.80 18.82
C VAL A 21 -0.65 0.73 20.30
N ASP A 22 -1.88 0.28 20.58
CA ASP A 22 -2.38 0.09 21.95
C ASP A 22 -1.89 -1.21 22.62
N GLY A 23 -1.02 -1.98 21.97
CA GLY A 23 -0.49 -3.26 22.43
C GLY A 23 -1.38 -4.46 22.10
N THR A 24 -2.58 -4.26 21.54
CA THR A 24 -3.46 -5.36 21.12
C THR A 24 -2.80 -6.21 20.04
N ILE A 25 -2.85 -7.54 20.18
CA ILE A 25 -2.34 -8.48 19.17
C ILE A 25 -3.51 -9.10 18.41
N LEU A 26 -3.50 -8.93 17.09
CA LEU A 26 -4.42 -9.59 16.17
C LEU A 26 -3.69 -10.75 15.48
N LYS A 27 -4.09 -11.99 15.79
CA LYS A 27 -3.52 -13.20 15.18
C LYS A 27 -4.19 -13.50 13.83
N ALA A 28 -3.39 -13.68 12.80
CA ALA A 28 -3.82 -14.16 11.50
C ALA A 28 -3.81 -15.70 11.46
N LYS A 29 -4.81 -16.30 10.83
CA LYS A 29 -4.90 -17.76 10.68
C LYS A 29 -4.05 -18.30 9.53
N GLN A 30 -3.75 -17.46 8.54
CA GLN A 30 -3.13 -17.89 7.27
C GLN A 30 -1.98 -16.97 6.87
N ALA A 31 -2.27 -15.67 6.69
CA ALA A 31 -1.31 -14.69 6.24
C ALA A 31 -1.69 -13.29 6.75
N VAL A 32 -0.70 -12.39 6.74
CA VAL A 32 -0.88 -10.95 6.88
C VAL A 32 -0.68 -10.33 5.50
N VAL A 33 -1.61 -9.48 5.07
CA VAL A 33 -1.54 -8.76 3.80
C VAL A 33 -1.46 -7.27 4.12
N SER A 34 -0.37 -6.61 3.73
CA SER A 34 -0.23 -5.16 3.86
C SER A 34 -0.69 -4.48 2.58
N ASN A 35 -1.65 -3.55 2.71
CA ASN A 35 -2.03 -2.62 1.65
C ASN A 35 -1.44 -1.22 1.90
N ALA A 36 -0.51 -1.09 2.86
CA ALA A 36 0.27 0.13 3.00
C ALA A 36 1.32 0.19 1.90
N ASP A 37 1.84 1.38 1.62
CA ASP A 37 2.95 1.53 0.68
C ASP A 37 4.19 0.72 1.13
N PRO A 38 5.15 0.47 0.22
CA PRO A 38 6.34 -0.32 0.53
C PRO A 38 7.14 0.20 1.74
N TYR A 39 7.25 1.52 1.93
CA TYR A 39 8.01 2.12 3.04
C TYR A 39 7.32 1.87 4.38
N ILE A 40 6.02 2.13 4.46
CA ILE A 40 5.25 1.88 5.69
C ILE A 40 5.21 0.37 5.98
N THR A 41 5.07 -0.46 4.95
CA THR A 41 5.12 -1.92 5.10
C THR A 41 6.47 -2.38 5.65
N TYR A 42 7.59 -1.82 5.15
CA TYR A 42 8.93 -2.10 5.64
C TYR A 42 9.09 -1.67 7.11
N ASN A 43 8.57 -0.50 7.48
CA ASN A 43 8.66 0.05 8.83
C ASN A 43 7.90 -0.78 9.89
N PHE A 44 6.89 -1.57 9.49
CA PHE A 44 6.23 -2.51 10.42
C PHE A 44 7.15 -3.63 10.91
N PHE A 45 8.30 -3.85 10.29
CA PHE A 45 9.30 -4.82 10.75
C PHE A 45 10.46 -4.17 11.51
N GLY A 46 10.65 -2.85 11.39
CA GLY A 46 11.73 -2.09 12.06
C GLY A 46 11.30 -1.28 13.29
N SER A 47 10.00 -1.08 13.51
CA SER A 47 9.47 -0.30 14.64
C SER A 47 9.44 -1.15 15.92
N GLY A 48 10.63 -1.50 16.42
CA GLY A 48 10.81 -2.02 17.77
C GLY A 48 11.35 -0.92 18.65
N ASN A 49 10.53 -0.36 19.54
CA ASN A 49 11.06 0.08 20.83
C ASN A 49 11.81 -1.13 21.44
N ASP A 50 12.92 -0.85 22.12
CA ASP A 50 13.88 -1.78 22.76
C ASP A 50 13.25 -2.78 23.78
N ASP A 51 12.27 -3.58 23.38
CA ASP A 51 11.69 -4.64 24.19
C ASP A 51 12.24 -6.00 23.72
N GLU A 52 13.23 -6.49 24.46
CA GLU A 52 14.02 -7.71 24.25
C GLU A 52 13.21 -9.00 24.06
N THR A 53 11.89 -8.98 24.21
CA THR A 53 11.04 -10.17 24.21
C THR A 53 10.47 -10.58 22.85
N THR A 54 10.56 -9.76 21.81
CA THR A 54 10.13 -10.14 20.44
C THR A 54 11.13 -9.66 19.39
N SER A 55 12.25 -10.37 19.27
CA SER A 55 13.18 -10.27 18.14
C SER A 55 12.44 -10.65 16.84
N SER A 56 11.80 -9.67 16.21
CA SER A 56 11.31 -9.76 14.84
C SER A 56 12.35 -9.09 13.97
N SER A 57 13.54 -9.70 13.84
CA SER A 57 14.49 -9.25 12.83
C SER A 57 13.85 -9.39 11.46
N ILE A 58 13.93 -8.34 10.64
CA ILE A 58 13.48 -8.37 9.25
C ILE A 58 14.13 -9.57 8.55
N PRO A 59 13.37 -10.45 7.86
CA PRO A 59 13.98 -11.54 7.11
C PRO A 59 14.96 -10.99 6.07
N GLU A 60 16.18 -11.52 6.01
CA GLU A 60 17.27 -11.00 5.17
C GLU A 60 16.87 -10.88 3.70
N GLU A 61 16.21 -11.91 3.15
CA GLU A 61 15.71 -11.90 1.76
C GLU A 61 14.69 -10.77 1.53
N PHE A 62 13.82 -10.51 2.51
CA PHE A 62 12.84 -9.42 2.43
C PHE A 62 13.52 -8.05 2.57
N ASP A 63 14.50 -7.92 3.46
CA ASP A 63 15.28 -6.69 3.63
C ASP A 63 16.02 -6.30 2.35
N THR A 64 16.75 -7.25 1.74
CA THR A 64 17.43 -7.08 0.46
C THR A 64 16.45 -6.70 -0.64
N TYR A 65 15.36 -7.45 -0.79
CA TYR A 65 14.35 -7.20 -1.83
C TYR A 65 13.76 -5.78 -1.73
N MET A 66 13.40 -5.35 -0.52
CA MET A 66 12.81 -4.03 -0.29
C MET A 66 13.81 -2.91 -0.59
N LYS A 67 15.06 -3.04 -0.12
CA LYS A 67 16.13 -2.05 -0.35
C LYS A 67 16.50 -1.91 -1.82
N GLU A 68 16.61 -3.02 -2.55
CA GLU A 68 17.01 -3.01 -3.95
C GLU A 68 15.87 -2.56 -4.88
N THR A 69 14.62 -2.91 -4.56
CA THR A 69 13.47 -2.71 -5.45
C THR A 69 12.68 -1.43 -5.16
N PHE A 70 12.48 -1.10 -3.88
CA PHE A 70 11.52 -0.08 -3.46
C PHE A 70 12.13 1.09 -2.69
N LEU A 71 13.08 0.85 -1.78
CA LEU A 71 13.56 1.87 -0.84
C LEU A 71 14.79 2.65 -1.31
N SER A 72 15.35 2.32 -2.47
CA SER A 72 16.49 3.01 -3.07
C SER A 72 16.07 4.34 -3.72
N THR A 73 15.48 5.23 -2.93
CA THR A 73 15.27 6.63 -3.31
C THR A 73 16.38 7.48 -2.71
N GLY A 74 17.31 7.91 -3.54
CA GLY A 74 18.11 9.08 -3.20
C GLY A 74 17.19 10.29 -3.15
N GLU A 75 17.21 11.02 -2.04
CA GLU A 75 17.20 12.47 -2.19
C GLU A 75 18.40 12.85 -3.09
N GLU A 76 18.29 13.98 -3.77
CA GLU A 76 19.23 14.49 -4.75
C GLU A 76 20.69 14.57 -4.22
N ASP A 77 21.44 13.47 -4.19
CA ASP A 77 22.87 13.42 -3.83
C ASP A 77 23.63 12.53 -4.83
N GLU A 78 24.23 13.21 -5.81
CA GLU A 78 25.49 13.01 -6.57
C GLU A 78 26.08 11.62 -6.93
N ASP A 79 25.53 10.46 -6.59
CA ASP A 79 26.11 9.15 -6.96
C ASP A 79 25.31 8.37 -8.02
N ASP A 80 25.92 8.25 -9.20
CA ASP A 80 25.41 7.77 -10.50
C ASP A 80 25.16 6.24 -10.59
N ASN A 81 24.77 5.59 -9.49
CA ASN A 81 24.48 4.14 -9.45
C ASN A 81 23.12 3.80 -8.81
N ASN A 82 22.18 4.75 -8.77
CA ASN A 82 20.89 4.52 -8.11
C ASN A 82 19.85 3.85 -9.04
N THR A 83 19.35 2.66 -8.67
CA THR A 83 18.42 1.83 -9.47
C THR A 83 16.99 1.74 -8.92
N GLY A 84 16.63 2.55 -7.91
CA GLY A 84 15.32 2.47 -7.26
C GLY A 84 14.16 3.12 -8.01
N ILE A 85 12.93 2.76 -7.60
CA ILE A 85 11.71 3.37 -8.14
C ILE A 85 11.45 4.69 -7.39
N PRO A 86 11.43 5.84 -8.09
CA PRO A 86 11.19 7.13 -7.44
C PRO A 86 9.79 7.19 -6.81
N ASP A 87 9.73 7.88 -5.66
CA ASP A 87 8.48 8.06 -4.94
C ASP A 87 7.44 8.79 -5.77
N LEU A 88 6.33 8.08 -5.93
CA LEU A 88 5.20 8.56 -6.68
C LEU A 88 4.26 9.27 -5.72
N LYS A 89 4.45 10.59 -5.67
CA LYS A 89 3.96 11.42 -4.56
C LYS A 89 2.46 11.35 -4.35
N SER A 90 1.66 10.98 -5.36
CA SER A 90 0.26 11.38 -5.34
C SER A 90 -0.82 10.35 -5.67
N PHE A 91 -0.56 9.19 -6.29
CA PHE A 91 -1.69 8.36 -6.74
C PHE A 91 -1.87 7.01 -6.04
N ILE A 92 -3.10 6.78 -5.59
CA ILE A 92 -3.62 5.46 -5.22
C ILE A 92 -4.39 4.90 -6.43
N HIS A 93 -4.10 3.67 -6.82
CA HIS A 93 -4.93 2.94 -7.78
C HIS A 93 -5.95 2.07 -7.04
N ILE A 94 -7.23 2.28 -7.32
CA ILE A 94 -8.30 1.42 -6.86
C ILE A 94 -8.83 0.66 -8.06
N HIS A 95 -8.62 -0.65 -8.07
CA HIS A 95 -9.29 -1.56 -8.98
C HIS A 95 -10.49 -2.16 -8.26
N ALA A 96 -11.70 -1.84 -8.71
CA ALA A 96 -12.93 -2.32 -8.11
C ALA A 96 -13.74 -3.14 -9.12
N GLY A 97 -14.09 -4.37 -8.75
CA GLY A 97 -15.18 -5.12 -9.35
C GLY A 97 -16.40 -4.98 -8.44
N ILE A 98 -17.46 -4.33 -8.91
CA ILE A 98 -18.72 -4.23 -8.15
C ILE A 98 -19.86 -4.77 -9.02
N ASP A 99 -20.87 -5.33 -8.36
CA ASP A 99 -22.15 -5.63 -9.00
C ASP A 99 -22.77 -4.31 -9.47
N ALA A 100 -22.85 -4.12 -10.78
CA ALA A 100 -23.36 -2.92 -11.43
C ALA A 100 -24.90 -2.75 -11.27
N LYS A 101 -25.57 -3.63 -10.53
CA LYS A 101 -27.00 -3.55 -10.25
C LYS A 101 -27.41 -2.17 -9.73
N GLY A 102 -28.28 -1.49 -10.48
CA GLY A 102 -28.80 -0.17 -10.14
C GLY A 102 -28.00 0.99 -10.74
N LEU A 103 -26.89 0.71 -11.44
CA LEU A 103 -26.25 1.68 -12.32
C LEU A 103 -27.01 1.77 -13.66
N PRO A 104 -26.83 2.84 -14.45
CA PRO A 104 -27.48 2.97 -15.75
C PRO A 104 -27.10 1.83 -16.70
N ASP A 105 -28.05 1.32 -17.48
CA ASP A 105 -27.82 0.18 -18.40
C ASP A 105 -26.87 0.52 -19.57
N ASN A 106 -26.56 1.81 -19.76
CA ASN A 106 -25.75 2.31 -20.87
C ASN A 106 -24.34 2.76 -20.44
N ILE A 107 -23.75 2.07 -19.46
CA ILE A 107 -22.36 2.28 -19.02
C ILE A 107 -21.43 1.19 -19.59
N PRO A 108 -20.13 1.50 -19.79
CA PRO A 108 -19.49 2.79 -19.56
C PRO A 108 -19.86 3.82 -20.63
N ASN A 109 -19.94 5.08 -20.23
CA ASN A 109 -20.20 6.21 -21.12
C ASN A 109 -19.39 7.44 -20.67
N ALA A 110 -19.61 8.59 -21.32
CA ALA A 110 -18.88 9.82 -21.02
C ALA A 110 -19.07 10.33 -19.58
N ASP A 111 -20.26 10.14 -19.00
CA ASP A 111 -20.58 10.58 -17.64
C ASP A 111 -20.18 9.54 -16.59
N PHE A 112 -20.05 8.26 -16.99
CA PHE A 112 -19.63 7.16 -16.11
C PHE A 112 -18.66 6.23 -16.85
N PRO A 113 -17.38 6.63 -17.00
CA PRO A 113 -16.39 5.83 -17.70
C PRO A 113 -15.93 4.65 -16.84
N ALA A 114 -15.35 3.63 -17.49
CA ALA A 114 -14.72 2.50 -16.79
C ALA A 114 -13.43 2.88 -16.05
N GLN A 115 -12.92 4.10 -16.25
CA GLN A 115 -11.77 4.63 -15.55
C GLN A 115 -11.90 6.13 -15.38
N TRP A 116 -11.63 6.64 -14.18
CA TRP A 116 -11.60 8.08 -13.90
C TRP A 116 -10.60 8.44 -12.81
N ALA A 117 -10.23 9.71 -12.76
CA ALA A 117 -9.45 10.29 -11.67
C ALA A 117 -10.35 11.11 -10.76
N VAL A 118 -10.15 10.98 -9.44
CA VAL A 118 -10.70 11.89 -8.45
C VAL A 118 -9.54 12.72 -7.91
N VAL A 119 -9.58 14.02 -8.15
CA VAL A 119 -8.62 15.00 -7.61
C VAL A 119 -9.32 15.78 -6.50
N ARG A 120 -8.73 15.79 -5.31
CA ARG A 120 -9.31 16.46 -4.13
C ARG A 120 -9.19 17.99 -4.23
N ASP A 121 -8.02 18.48 -4.61
CA ASP A 121 -7.70 19.90 -4.68
C ASP A 121 -6.84 20.18 -5.93
N TRP A 122 -7.38 20.96 -6.87
CA TRP A 122 -6.69 21.29 -8.11
C TRP A 122 -5.60 22.35 -7.93
N ASP A 123 -5.67 23.18 -6.89
CA ASP A 123 -4.76 24.31 -6.68
C ASP A 123 -3.36 23.85 -6.22
N VAL A 124 -3.28 22.69 -5.57
CA VAL A 124 -2.01 22.09 -5.10
C VAL A 124 -1.33 21.21 -6.16
N GLY A 125 -2.00 20.96 -7.30
CA GLY A 125 -1.50 20.14 -8.39
C GLY A 125 -1.65 18.63 -8.16
N VAL A 126 -1.62 17.87 -9.27
CA VAL A 126 -1.85 16.42 -9.25
C VAL A 126 -0.74 15.62 -8.57
N GLU A 127 0.43 16.21 -8.33
CA GLU A 127 1.57 15.58 -7.63
C GLU A 127 1.53 15.78 -6.11
N ALA A 128 0.56 16.55 -5.59
CA ALA A 128 0.46 16.80 -4.15
C ALA A 128 0.14 15.51 -3.37
N PRO A 129 0.81 15.22 -2.24
CA PRO A 129 0.58 14.00 -1.50
C PRO A 129 -0.89 13.69 -1.19
N ARG A 130 -1.34 12.49 -1.55
CA ARG A 130 -2.70 11.97 -1.30
C ARG A 130 -3.82 12.82 -1.93
N ASN A 131 -3.52 13.49 -3.05
CA ASN A 131 -4.46 14.38 -3.72
C ASN A 131 -5.28 13.69 -4.82
N ILE A 132 -4.72 12.68 -5.49
CA ILE A 132 -5.40 11.98 -6.59
C ILE A 132 -5.65 10.50 -6.26
N VAL A 133 -6.81 10.01 -6.69
CA VAL A 133 -7.14 8.58 -6.74
C VAL A 133 -7.53 8.23 -8.16
N LEU A 134 -6.93 7.19 -8.71
CA LEU A 134 -7.34 6.60 -9.97
C LEU A 134 -8.28 5.42 -9.69
N CYS A 135 -9.50 5.54 -10.16
CA CYS A 135 -10.52 4.53 -10.04
C CYS A 135 -10.63 3.79 -11.37
N SER A 136 -10.45 2.47 -11.33
CA SER A 136 -10.57 1.58 -12.47
C SER A 136 -11.63 0.52 -12.17
N MET A 137 -12.59 0.39 -13.07
CA MET A 137 -13.76 -0.47 -12.92
C MET A 137 -13.91 -1.40 -14.14
N PRO A 138 -13.02 -2.40 -14.28
CA PRO A 138 -12.96 -3.24 -15.46
C PRO A 138 -14.23 -4.08 -15.66
N SER A 139 -14.98 -4.35 -14.59
CA SER A 139 -16.26 -5.08 -14.67
C SER A 139 -17.36 -4.33 -15.45
N LEU A 140 -17.18 -3.04 -15.76
CA LEU A 140 -18.05 -2.33 -16.69
C LEU A 140 -17.76 -2.68 -18.16
N LEU A 141 -16.54 -3.10 -18.48
CA LEU A 141 -16.14 -3.47 -19.84
C LEU A 141 -16.36 -4.96 -20.10
N ASP A 142 -16.10 -5.79 -19.09
CA ASP A 142 -16.27 -7.23 -19.14
C ASP A 142 -17.00 -7.70 -17.87
N PRO A 143 -18.30 -8.03 -17.95
CA PRO A 143 -19.08 -8.48 -16.81
C PRO A 143 -18.63 -9.83 -16.24
N ASP A 144 -17.79 -10.60 -16.95
CA ASP A 144 -17.35 -11.94 -16.55
C ASP A 144 -16.01 -11.94 -15.76
N LEU A 145 -15.48 -10.75 -15.43
CA LEU A 145 -14.25 -10.51 -14.64
C LEU A 145 -14.39 -10.78 -13.13
#